data_AF-A0A1G2XHI8-F1
#
_entry.id   AF-A0A1G2XHI8-F1
#
_cell.length_a   1.000
_cell.length_b   1.000
_cell.length_c   1.000
_cell.angle_alpha   90.00
_cell.angle_beta   90.00
_cell.angle_gamma   90.00
#
_symmetry.space_group_name_H-M   'P 1'
#
loop_
_entity.id
_entity.type
_entity.pdbx_description
1 polymer ?
#
loop_
_entity_poly.entity_id
_entity_poly.type
_entity_poly.pdbx_seq_one_letter_code
_entity_poly.pdbx_strand_id
1 'polypeptide(L)'
;MMMTLDRPDIKPMWSNCSDSLRHAGVHLAEWIMLESQKDKSWYLQDKTHHGKWAVVSVGHASDCYLRIIARELNQNCPLFISKSKKRLFGNPCIPETIEYLKKNHRKELQDSWRAFFKVLEYVHAQRNEIMHGIMPEELPVSVSVAAWGLLGLLRSIREKYAINSDAIIDRSPPIEADLLDLIRLPRLQPYMKYVETALAESCDIAHLNCCPLCGAVSVLNGRCEVCFQSVSIIECNHCGGHCIVPDDPNLAHHLELDICPSCGGEF
;
A
#
# COMPACT_ATOMS: atom_id res chain seq x y z
N MET A 1 6.54 13.25 23.76
CA MET A 1 6.34 13.74 22.38
C MET A 1 4.96 13.24 21.97
N MET A 2 3.99 14.11 21.68
CA MET A 2 2.70 13.64 21.10
C MET A 2 3.01 13.04 19.73
N MET A 3 2.51 11.84 19.45
CA MET A 3 2.53 11.32 18.08
C MET A 3 1.78 12.31 17.19
N THR A 4 2.26 12.56 15.97
CA THR A 4 1.64 13.54 15.06
C THR A 4 0.15 13.26 14.82
N LEU A 5 -0.26 11.98 14.93
CA LEU A 5 -1.63 11.50 14.81
C LEU A 5 -2.55 11.89 15.99
N ASP A 6 -1.99 12.25 17.15
CA ASP A 6 -2.77 12.68 18.33
C ASP A 6 -3.15 14.17 18.29
N ARG A 7 -2.60 14.93 17.34
CA ARG A 7 -2.91 16.36 17.20
C ARG A 7 -4.42 16.56 17.00
N PRO A 8 -5.08 17.53 17.67
CA PRO A 8 -6.53 17.71 17.59
C PRO A 8 -7.07 17.91 16.17
N ASP A 9 -6.28 18.51 15.28
CA ASP A 9 -6.65 18.74 13.88
C ASP A 9 -6.43 17.51 12.98
N ILE A 10 -5.65 16.52 13.42
CA ILE A 10 -5.33 15.28 12.69
C ILE A 10 -6.12 14.08 13.20
N LYS A 11 -6.30 13.99 14.53
CA LYS A 11 -6.89 12.84 15.22
C LYS A 11 -8.23 12.39 14.64
N PRO A 12 -9.19 13.26 14.26
CA PRO A 12 -10.43 12.82 13.63
C PRO A 12 -10.20 12.16 12.26
N MET A 13 -9.28 12.69 11.45
CA MET A 13 -8.94 12.10 10.15
C MET A 13 -8.22 10.75 10.33
N TRP A 14 -7.34 10.64 11.33
CA TRP A 14 -6.69 9.37 11.66
C TRP A 14 -7.69 8.32 12.16
N SER A 15 -8.65 8.72 13.00
CA SER A 15 -9.73 7.81 13.45
C SER A 15 -10.51 7.26 12.27
N ASN A 16 -10.90 8.11 11.31
CA ASN A 16 -11.61 7.68 10.11
C ASN A 16 -10.73 6.82 9.19
N CYS A 17 -9.45 7.16 9.07
CA CYS A 17 -8.49 6.40 8.27
C CYS A 17 -8.31 4.98 8.84
N SER A 18 -7.99 4.87 10.13
CA SER A 18 -7.77 3.60 10.81
C SER A 18 -9.01 2.70 10.81
N ASP A 19 -10.19 3.26 11.06
CA ASP A 19 -11.46 2.52 10.97
C ASP A 19 -11.70 1.99 9.55
N SER A 20 -11.45 2.81 8.53
CA SER A 20 -11.59 2.40 7.13
C SER A 20 -10.58 1.34 6.69
N LEU A 21 -9.35 1.38 7.23
CA LEU A 21 -8.34 0.35 7.01
C LEU A 21 -8.78 -0.99 7.63
N ARG A 22 -9.31 -0.96 8.86
CA ARG A 22 -9.86 -2.15 9.52
C ARG A 22 -11.05 -2.72 8.75
N HIS A 23 -11.99 -1.87 8.36
CA HIS A 23 -13.17 -2.28 7.59
C HIS A 23 -12.78 -2.88 6.23
N ALA A 24 -11.81 -2.28 5.53
CA ALA A 24 -11.25 -2.85 4.31
C ALA A 24 -10.65 -4.24 4.56
N GLY A 25 -9.85 -4.39 5.62
CA GLY A 25 -9.24 -5.66 5.99
C GLY A 25 -10.26 -6.78 6.23
N VAL A 26 -11.35 -6.47 6.95
CA VAL A 26 -12.45 -7.42 7.20
C VAL A 26 -13.09 -7.85 5.86
N HIS A 27 -13.45 -6.91 5.01
CA HIS A 27 -14.11 -7.23 3.75
C HIS A 27 -13.20 -7.98 2.76
N LEU A 28 -11.90 -7.70 2.74
CA LEU A 28 -10.94 -8.43 1.90
C LEU A 28 -10.75 -9.87 2.40
N ALA A 29 -10.68 -10.08 3.72
CA ALA A 29 -10.59 -11.41 4.31
C ALA A 29 -11.83 -12.27 3.97
N GLU A 30 -13.02 -11.70 4.15
CA GLU A 30 -14.29 -12.36 3.77
C GLU A 30 -14.32 -12.68 2.27
N TRP A 31 -13.90 -11.75 1.41
CA TRP A 31 -13.84 -11.98 -0.04
C TRP A 31 -12.97 -13.18 -0.42
N ILE A 32 -11.82 -13.35 0.25
CA ILE A 32 -10.92 -14.50 0.06
C ILE A 32 -11.62 -15.80 0.50
N MET A 33 -12.20 -15.80 1.71
CA MET A 33 -12.86 -16.98 2.28
C MET A 33 -14.02 -17.48 1.41
N LEU A 34 -14.74 -16.58 0.76
CA LEU A 34 -15.86 -16.91 -0.11
C LEU A 34 -15.49 -17.76 -1.32
N GLU A 35 -14.23 -17.77 -1.78
CA GLU A 35 -13.82 -18.64 -2.91
C GLU A 35 -14.09 -20.13 -2.64
N SER A 36 -13.97 -20.57 -1.39
CA SER A 36 -14.30 -21.94 -0.98
C SER A 36 -15.80 -22.26 -1.09
N GLN A 37 -16.64 -21.25 -1.31
CA GLN A 37 -18.09 -21.33 -1.31
C GLN A 37 -18.71 -21.01 -2.68
N LYS A 38 -17.89 -21.06 -3.76
CA LYS A 38 -18.31 -20.70 -5.13
C LYS A 38 -19.57 -21.41 -5.65
N ASP A 39 -19.86 -22.60 -5.12
CA ASP A 39 -21.01 -23.41 -5.53
C ASP A 39 -22.31 -23.03 -4.81
N LYS A 40 -22.27 -22.07 -3.88
CA LYS A 40 -23.45 -21.59 -3.14
C LYS A 40 -24.24 -20.57 -3.97
N SER A 41 -25.56 -20.63 -3.92
CA SER A 41 -26.45 -19.73 -4.68
C SER A 41 -26.30 -18.24 -4.32
N TRP A 42 -25.87 -17.94 -3.09
CA TRP A 42 -25.65 -16.58 -2.60
C TRP A 42 -24.22 -16.07 -2.81
N TYR A 43 -23.31 -16.92 -3.31
CA TYR A 43 -21.88 -16.61 -3.45
C TYR A 43 -21.61 -15.30 -4.19
N LEU A 44 -22.22 -15.10 -5.37
CA LEU A 44 -21.98 -13.91 -6.18
C LEU A 44 -22.47 -12.63 -5.50
N GLN A 45 -23.59 -12.69 -4.78
CA GLN A 45 -24.15 -11.55 -4.07
C GLN A 45 -23.23 -11.12 -2.92
N ASP A 46 -22.86 -12.07 -2.06
CA ASP A 46 -22.00 -11.79 -0.91
C ASP A 46 -20.61 -11.38 -1.36
N LYS A 47 -20.07 -12.06 -2.37
CA LYS A 47 -18.80 -11.67 -2.98
C LYS A 47 -18.89 -10.21 -3.39
N THR A 48 -19.78 -9.84 -4.31
CA THR A 48 -19.97 -8.45 -4.76
C THR A 48 -20.10 -7.45 -3.60
N HIS A 49 -20.85 -7.79 -2.54
CA HIS A 49 -20.96 -6.96 -1.35
C HIS A 49 -19.59 -6.70 -0.70
N HIS A 50 -18.83 -7.75 -0.37
CA HIS A 50 -17.54 -7.60 0.29
C HIS A 50 -16.54 -6.84 -0.59
N GLY A 51 -16.54 -7.05 -1.91
CA GLY A 51 -15.57 -6.38 -2.79
C GLY A 51 -15.87 -4.91 -2.96
N LYS A 52 -17.15 -4.57 -3.09
CA LYS A 52 -17.61 -3.18 -3.08
C LYS A 52 -17.11 -2.47 -1.83
N TRP A 53 -17.38 -3.04 -0.66
CA TRP A 53 -17.01 -2.39 0.60
C TRP A 53 -15.52 -2.36 0.85
N ALA A 54 -14.76 -3.37 0.41
CA ALA A 54 -13.30 -3.33 0.42
C ALA A 54 -12.77 -2.12 -0.38
N VAL A 55 -13.19 -1.98 -1.64
CA VAL A 55 -12.72 -0.90 -2.51
C VAL A 55 -13.11 0.48 -1.98
N VAL A 56 -14.36 0.62 -1.54
CA VAL A 56 -14.87 1.89 -0.97
C VAL A 56 -14.10 2.26 0.30
N SER A 57 -13.83 1.29 1.17
CA SER A 57 -13.12 1.52 2.43
C SER A 57 -11.65 1.87 2.21
N VAL A 58 -10.94 1.20 1.30
CA VAL A 58 -9.56 1.57 0.93
C VAL A 58 -9.52 2.97 0.30
N GLY A 59 -10.48 3.31 -0.55
CA GLY A 59 -10.56 4.66 -1.12
C GLY A 59 -10.84 5.74 -0.09
N HIS A 60 -11.70 5.47 0.90
CA HIS A 60 -11.94 6.41 2.01
C HIS A 60 -10.74 6.52 2.95
N ALA A 61 -10.05 5.42 3.24
CA ALA A 61 -8.78 5.44 3.97
C ALA A 61 -7.74 6.29 3.25
N SER A 62 -7.62 6.13 1.92
CA SER A 62 -6.73 6.90 1.07
C SER A 62 -7.04 8.40 1.09
N ASP A 63 -8.33 8.77 0.97
CA ASP A 63 -8.81 10.15 1.14
C ASP A 63 -8.38 10.72 2.50
N CYS A 64 -8.64 9.99 3.59
CA CYS A 64 -8.29 10.44 4.94
C CYS A 64 -6.77 10.58 5.11
N TYR A 65 -6.01 9.60 4.64
CA TYR A 65 -4.56 9.57 4.78
C TYR A 65 -3.88 10.74 4.05
N LEU A 66 -4.24 10.99 2.79
CA LEU A 66 -3.69 12.13 2.03
C LEU A 66 -3.96 13.47 2.71
N ARG A 67 -5.09 13.60 3.40
CA ARG A 67 -5.42 14.82 4.13
C ARG A 67 -4.61 14.98 5.40
N ILE A 68 -4.31 13.89 6.11
CA ILE A 68 -3.35 13.89 7.21
C ILE A 68 -2.01 14.43 6.69
N ILE A 69 -1.49 13.87 5.59
CA ILE A 69 -0.22 14.32 4.99
C ILE A 69 -0.27 15.81 4.62
N ALA A 70 -1.35 16.27 3.97
CA ALA A 70 -1.50 17.68 3.60
C ALA A 70 -1.56 18.62 4.82
N ARG A 71 -2.17 18.19 5.94
CA ARG A 71 -2.24 18.95 7.20
C ARG A 71 -0.95 18.93 8.01
N GLU A 72 -0.18 17.85 7.91
CA GLU A 72 1.15 17.79 8.51
C GLU A 72 2.10 18.76 7.82
N LEU A 73 2.09 18.78 6.48
CA LEU A 73 2.95 19.66 5.68
C LEU A 73 2.48 21.12 5.71
N ASN A 74 1.17 21.37 5.82
CA ASN A 74 0.63 22.71 6.00
C ASN A 74 -0.61 22.69 6.91
N GLN A 75 -0.44 23.10 8.16
CA GLN A 75 -1.52 23.18 9.13
C GLN A 75 -2.68 24.07 8.67
N ASN A 76 -2.39 25.12 7.89
CA ASN A 76 -3.35 26.05 7.32
C ASN A 76 -3.67 25.71 5.85
N CYS A 77 -3.61 24.43 5.48
CA CYS A 77 -3.80 24.00 4.11
C CYS A 77 -5.14 24.54 3.54
N PRO A 78 -5.11 25.30 2.43
CA PRO A 78 -6.28 25.99 1.89
C PRO A 78 -7.35 25.03 1.37
N LEU A 79 -7.02 23.76 1.14
CA LEU A 79 -8.01 22.75 0.75
C LEU A 79 -9.07 22.51 1.83
N PHE A 80 -8.73 22.76 3.10
CA PHE A 80 -9.65 22.53 4.23
C PHE A 80 -10.29 23.81 4.74
N ILE A 81 -9.82 24.97 4.27
CA ILE A 81 -10.39 26.28 4.59
C ILE A 81 -11.58 26.48 3.66
N SER A 82 -12.78 26.56 4.24
CA SER A 82 -13.96 26.77 3.42
C SER A 82 -13.93 28.15 2.75
N LYS A 83 -14.05 28.18 1.42
CA LYS A 83 -14.25 29.41 0.65
C LYS A 83 -15.64 30.05 0.86
N SER A 84 -16.58 29.35 1.51
CA SER A 84 -17.92 29.87 1.79
C SER A 84 -18.38 29.54 3.21
N LYS A 85 -19.12 30.45 3.85
CA LYS A 85 -19.72 30.20 5.18
C LYS A 85 -20.70 29.00 5.23
N LYS A 86 -20.93 28.30 4.11
CA LYS A 86 -21.88 27.18 3.97
C LYS A 86 -21.24 25.78 3.90
N ARG A 87 -19.93 25.66 3.71
CA ARG A 87 -19.25 24.34 3.82
C ARG A 87 -18.48 24.30 5.13
N LEU A 88 -18.92 23.46 6.06
CA LEU A 88 -18.14 23.06 7.21
C LEU A 88 -16.99 22.19 6.68
N PHE A 89 -15.81 22.79 6.52
CA PHE A 89 -14.57 22.17 6.03
C PHE A 89 -14.59 21.73 4.55
N GLY A 90 -13.57 22.14 3.80
CA GLY A 90 -13.35 21.56 2.47
C GLY A 90 -13.06 20.07 2.62
N ASN A 91 -13.79 19.22 1.89
CA ASN A 91 -13.63 17.77 1.88
C ASN A 91 -12.97 17.38 0.55
N PRO A 92 -11.69 17.75 0.30
CA PRO A 92 -11.07 17.58 -1.01
C PRO A 92 -10.98 16.10 -1.35
N CYS A 93 -11.18 15.76 -2.61
CA CYS A 93 -10.99 14.38 -3.08
C CYS A 93 -9.50 14.05 -3.30
N ILE A 94 -9.19 12.77 -3.51
CA ILE A 94 -7.82 12.29 -3.80
C ILE A 94 -7.11 13.13 -4.89
N PRO A 95 -7.67 13.35 -6.10
CA PRO A 95 -6.98 14.12 -7.14
C PRO A 95 -6.64 15.55 -6.72
N GLU A 96 -7.59 16.26 -6.09
CA GLU A 96 -7.40 17.63 -5.61
C GLU A 96 -6.27 17.72 -4.57
N THR A 97 -6.24 16.74 -3.65
CA THR A 97 -5.22 16.69 -2.59
C THR A 97 -3.85 16.35 -3.17
N ILE A 98 -3.76 15.40 -4.10
CA ILE A 98 -2.53 15.03 -4.79
C ILE A 98 -2.00 16.21 -5.62
N GLU A 99 -2.85 16.91 -6.37
CA GLU A 99 -2.43 18.08 -7.15
C GLU A 99 -1.86 19.18 -6.25
N TYR A 100 -2.54 19.48 -5.14
CA TYR A 100 -2.06 20.42 -4.15
C TYR A 100 -0.68 20.02 -3.59
N LEU A 101 -0.51 18.75 -3.21
CA LEU A 101 0.75 18.22 -2.69
C LEU A 101 1.88 18.32 -3.73
N LYS A 102 1.62 17.88 -4.96
CA LYS A 102 2.58 17.94 -6.09
C LYS A 102 3.01 19.38 -6.41
N LYS A 103 2.09 20.35 -6.30
CA LYS A 103 2.34 21.76 -6.64
C LYS A 103 3.04 22.54 -5.53
N ASN A 104 2.64 22.33 -4.27
CA ASN A 104 3.04 23.19 -3.16
C ASN A 104 4.09 22.56 -2.24
N HIS A 105 4.21 21.22 -2.23
CA HIS A 105 5.08 20.47 -1.32
C HIS A 105 6.02 19.53 -2.06
N ARG A 106 6.42 19.90 -3.29
CA ARG A 106 7.21 19.04 -4.17
C ARG A 106 8.56 18.65 -3.57
N LYS A 107 9.18 19.54 -2.79
CA LYS A 107 10.54 19.39 -2.26
C LYS A 107 10.56 18.62 -0.95
N GLU A 108 9.46 18.64 -0.23
CA GLU A 108 9.24 18.00 1.07
C GLU A 108 8.79 16.54 0.90
N LEU A 109 8.23 16.20 -0.26
CA LEU A 109 7.82 14.85 -0.61
C LEU A 109 8.97 14.08 -1.25
N GLN A 110 9.26 12.91 -0.69
CA GLN A 110 10.15 11.91 -1.29
C GLN A 110 9.58 11.40 -2.64
N ASP A 111 10.42 10.79 -3.48
CA ASP A 111 9.99 10.30 -4.79
C ASP A 111 9.08 9.07 -4.67
N SER A 112 9.24 8.26 -3.62
CA SER A 112 8.31 7.18 -3.26
C SER A 112 6.87 7.67 -3.11
N TRP A 113 6.65 8.86 -2.55
CA TRP A 113 5.31 9.46 -2.48
C TRP A 113 4.71 9.73 -3.85
N ARG A 114 5.52 10.12 -4.84
CA ARG A 114 5.03 10.33 -6.21
C ARG A 114 4.60 9.02 -6.85
N ALA A 115 5.34 7.95 -6.60
CA ALA A 115 4.97 6.61 -7.05
C ALA A 115 3.69 6.14 -6.34
N PHE A 116 3.59 6.38 -5.02
CA PHE A 116 2.41 6.02 -4.24
C PHE A 116 1.15 6.79 -4.68
N PHE A 117 1.27 8.06 -5.04
CA PHE A 117 0.16 8.85 -5.59
C PHE A 117 -0.51 8.18 -6.79
N LYS A 118 0.25 7.49 -7.65
CA LYS A 118 -0.34 6.73 -8.77
C LYS A 118 -1.20 5.59 -8.27
N VAL A 119 -0.76 4.85 -7.24
CA VAL A 119 -1.56 3.79 -6.60
C VAL A 119 -2.88 4.37 -6.08
N LEU A 120 -2.82 5.51 -5.38
CA LEU A 120 -4.00 6.17 -4.82
C LEU A 120 -4.94 6.73 -5.91
N GLU A 121 -4.42 7.21 -7.04
CA GLU A 121 -5.20 7.62 -8.22
C GLU A 121 -5.98 6.42 -8.80
N TYR A 122 -5.39 5.22 -8.89
CA TYR A 122 -6.09 4.01 -9.32
C TYR A 122 -7.18 3.60 -8.31
N VAL A 123 -6.88 3.62 -7.01
CA VAL A 123 -7.86 3.35 -5.95
C VAL A 123 -9.05 4.31 -6.06
N HIS A 124 -8.77 5.60 -6.27
CA HIS A 124 -9.80 6.62 -6.46
C HIS A 124 -10.71 6.31 -7.65
N ALA A 125 -10.11 5.98 -8.80
CA ALA A 125 -10.85 5.65 -10.02
C ALA A 125 -11.79 4.46 -9.80
N GLN A 126 -11.28 3.38 -9.18
CA GLN A 126 -12.09 2.18 -8.89
C GLN A 126 -13.20 2.45 -7.87
N ARG A 127 -12.93 3.22 -6.82
CA ARG A 127 -13.98 3.67 -5.89
C ARG A 127 -15.08 4.45 -6.61
N ASN A 128 -14.71 5.42 -7.44
CA ASN A 128 -15.69 6.26 -8.14
C ASN A 128 -16.53 5.44 -9.12
N GLU A 129 -15.92 4.52 -9.86
CA GLU A 129 -16.62 3.60 -10.76
C GLU A 129 -17.67 2.77 -9.99
N ILE A 130 -17.30 2.23 -8.83
CA ILE A 130 -18.22 1.45 -7.98
C ILE A 130 -19.33 2.30 -7.34
N MET A 131 -19.02 3.55 -6.95
CA MET A 131 -19.95 4.42 -6.23
C MET A 131 -20.90 5.19 -7.14
N HIS A 132 -20.49 5.45 -8.39
CA HIS A 132 -21.21 6.34 -9.31
C HIS A 132 -21.49 5.71 -10.69
N GLY A 133 -20.82 4.61 -11.02
CA GLY A 133 -21.05 3.86 -12.25
C GLY A 133 -22.07 2.74 -12.11
N ILE A 134 -22.18 1.94 -13.17
CA ILE A 134 -22.93 0.69 -13.15
C ILE A 134 -22.04 -0.34 -12.44
N MET A 135 -22.58 -1.00 -11.41
CA MET A 135 -21.86 -2.04 -10.68
C MET A 135 -21.47 -3.16 -11.67
N PRO A 136 -20.18 -3.49 -11.80
CA PRO A 136 -19.78 -4.62 -12.63
C PRO A 136 -20.23 -5.94 -12.00
N GLU A 137 -20.50 -6.94 -12.84
CA GLU A 137 -20.92 -8.28 -12.39
C GLU A 137 -19.85 -8.98 -11.53
N GLU A 138 -18.58 -8.69 -11.79
CA GLU A 138 -17.46 -9.15 -10.99
C GLU A 138 -16.50 -7.99 -10.66
N LEU A 139 -15.87 -8.03 -9.49
CA LEU A 139 -14.94 -6.99 -9.01
C LEU A 139 -13.46 -7.43 -8.88
N PRO A 140 -12.93 -8.48 -9.55
CA PRO A 140 -11.57 -8.94 -9.28
C PRO A 140 -10.52 -7.87 -9.58
N VAL A 141 -10.79 -7.01 -10.57
CA VAL A 141 -9.94 -5.87 -10.91
C VAL A 141 -9.87 -4.87 -9.77
N SER A 142 -11.04 -4.38 -9.34
CA SER A 142 -11.16 -3.36 -8.32
C SER A 142 -10.63 -3.85 -6.98
N VAL A 143 -10.90 -5.11 -6.63
CA VAL A 143 -10.38 -5.76 -5.42
C VAL A 143 -8.86 -5.87 -5.44
N SER A 144 -8.23 -6.23 -6.56
CA SER A 144 -6.77 -6.19 -6.67
C SER A 144 -6.21 -4.78 -6.46
N VAL A 145 -6.85 -3.75 -7.04
CA VAL A 145 -6.44 -2.35 -6.83
C VAL A 145 -6.58 -1.93 -5.36
N ALA A 146 -7.68 -2.33 -4.71
CA ALA A 146 -7.89 -2.08 -3.29
C ALA A 146 -6.83 -2.79 -2.42
N ALA A 147 -6.46 -4.03 -2.75
CA ALA A 147 -5.39 -4.74 -2.06
C ALA A 147 -4.04 -4.00 -2.15
N TRP A 148 -3.65 -3.49 -3.33
CA TRP A 148 -2.45 -2.64 -3.46
C TRP A 148 -2.55 -1.35 -2.67
N GLY A 149 -3.71 -0.69 -2.73
CA GLY A 149 -3.96 0.53 -1.98
C GLY A 149 -3.79 0.29 -0.48
N LEU A 150 -4.34 -0.81 0.03
CA LEU A 150 -4.23 -1.20 1.43
C LEU A 150 -2.78 -1.51 1.82
N LEU A 151 -2.07 -2.34 1.04
CA LEU A 151 -0.65 -2.64 1.27
C LEU A 151 0.20 -1.37 1.27
N GLY A 152 -0.03 -0.47 0.32
CA GLY A 152 0.69 0.80 0.22
C GLY A 152 0.41 1.73 1.40
N LEU A 153 -0.85 1.81 1.85
CA LEU A 153 -1.22 2.59 3.04
C LEU A 153 -0.57 2.02 4.30
N LEU A 154 -0.67 0.71 4.53
CA LEU A 154 -0.06 0.06 5.70
C LEU A 154 1.45 0.26 5.73
N ARG A 155 2.13 0.08 4.59
CA ARG A 155 3.57 0.34 4.46
C ARG A 155 3.92 1.78 4.78
N SER A 156 3.24 2.74 4.14
CA SER A 156 3.49 4.17 4.35
C SER A 156 3.26 4.59 5.80
N ILE A 157 2.22 4.04 6.45
CA ILE A 157 1.93 4.31 7.86
C ILE A 157 3.02 3.72 8.78
N ARG A 158 3.46 2.48 8.52
CA ARG A 158 4.55 1.84 9.26
C ARG A 158 5.84 2.64 9.15
N GLU A 159 6.22 3.02 7.94
CA GLU A 159 7.44 3.81 7.69
C GLU A 159 7.39 5.19 8.36
N LYS A 160 6.24 5.86 8.31
CA LYS A 160 6.12 7.25 8.78
C LYS A 160 5.84 7.38 10.28
N TYR A 161 5.10 6.45 10.86
CA TYR A 161 4.62 6.54 12.25
C TYR A 161 5.07 5.37 13.14
N ALA A 162 5.82 4.40 12.61
CA ALA A 162 6.22 3.18 13.32
C ALA A 162 5.01 2.39 13.89
N ILE A 163 3.87 2.43 13.19
CA ILE A 163 2.67 1.67 13.55
C ILE A 163 2.60 0.43 12.65
N ASN A 164 2.68 -0.75 13.26
CA ASN A 164 2.56 -2.02 12.55
C ASN A 164 1.10 -2.28 12.13
N SER A 165 0.93 -3.11 11.08
CA SER A 165 -0.38 -3.40 10.50
C SER A 165 -1.34 -4.11 11.47
N ASP A 166 -0.83 -4.95 12.36
CA ASP A 166 -1.57 -5.66 13.41
C ASP A 166 -2.23 -4.69 14.42
N ALA A 167 -1.58 -3.55 14.69
CA ALA A 167 -2.14 -2.49 15.54
C ALA A 167 -3.29 -1.72 14.85
N ILE A 168 -3.43 -1.83 13.53
CA ILE A 168 -4.46 -1.13 12.74
C ILE A 168 -5.60 -2.10 12.42
N ILE A 169 -5.24 -3.21 11.78
CA ILE A 169 -6.10 -4.31 11.39
C ILE A 169 -5.87 -5.39 12.44
N ASP A 170 -6.70 -5.37 13.48
CA ASP A 170 -6.67 -6.27 14.65
C ASP A 170 -6.86 -7.74 14.23
N ARG A 171 -5.83 -8.33 13.61
CA ARG A 171 -5.85 -9.68 13.01
C ARG A 171 -4.45 -10.30 13.09
N SER A 172 -4.41 -11.59 13.43
CA SER A 172 -3.22 -12.44 13.40
C SER A 172 -3.52 -13.75 12.64
N PRO A 173 -2.70 -14.17 11.65
CA PRO A 173 -1.51 -13.48 11.15
C PRO A 173 -1.85 -12.17 10.40
N PRO A 174 -0.86 -11.29 10.17
CA PRO A 174 -1.05 -10.06 9.41
C PRO A 174 -1.64 -10.33 8.01
N ILE A 175 -2.57 -9.49 7.56
CA ILE A 175 -3.36 -9.69 6.34
C ILE A 175 -2.53 -9.58 5.06
N GLU A 176 -1.34 -9.00 5.10
CA GLU A 176 -0.53 -8.68 3.92
C GLU A 176 -0.23 -9.89 3.03
N ALA A 177 -0.02 -11.06 3.61
CA ALA A 177 0.17 -12.30 2.85
C ALA A 177 -1.12 -12.69 2.10
N ASP A 178 -2.26 -12.68 2.79
CA ASP A 178 -3.58 -12.95 2.21
C ASP A 178 -3.92 -11.96 1.07
N LEU A 179 -3.51 -10.69 1.19
CA LEU A 179 -3.78 -9.67 0.17
C LEU A 179 -3.08 -9.96 -1.16
N LEU A 180 -1.98 -10.70 -1.15
CA LEU A 180 -1.28 -11.05 -2.39
C LEU A 180 -2.03 -12.08 -3.22
N ASP A 181 -2.74 -13.00 -2.57
CA ASP A 181 -3.57 -13.98 -3.29
C ASP A 181 -4.70 -13.29 -4.06
N LEU A 182 -5.10 -12.08 -3.63
CA LEU A 182 -6.06 -11.22 -4.35
C LEU A 182 -5.43 -10.45 -5.52
N ILE A 183 -4.11 -10.32 -5.55
CA ILE A 183 -3.40 -9.47 -6.50
C ILE A 183 -3.05 -10.28 -7.76
N ARG A 184 -3.69 -9.92 -8.89
CA ARG A 184 -3.35 -10.50 -10.19
C ARG A 184 -2.07 -9.85 -10.75
N LEU A 185 -1.00 -10.66 -10.89
CA LEU A 185 0.39 -10.26 -11.24
C LEU A 185 0.57 -9.22 -12.37
N PRO A 186 -0.19 -9.22 -13.50
CA PRO A 186 0.04 -8.25 -14.58
C PRO A 186 -0.17 -6.78 -14.17
N ARG A 187 -0.78 -6.54 -13.01
CA ARG A 187 -1.22 -5.21 -12.60
C ARG A 187 -0.49 -4.66 -11.37
N LEU A 188 0.54 -5.37 -10.90
CA LEU A 188 1.37 -5.01 -9.74
C LEU A 188 2.28 -3.78 -9.98
N GLN A 189 2.43 -3.33 -11.23
CA GLN A 189 3.46 -2.36 -11.64
C GLN A 189 3.48 -1.02 -10.87
N PRO A 190 2.35 -0.32 -10.63
CA PRO A 190 2.39 0.93 -9.85
C PRO A 190 2.80 0.72 -8.39
N TYR A 191 2.36 -0.37 -7.76
CA TYR A 191 2.71 -0.73 -6.39
C TYR A 191 4.16 -1.18 -6.28
N MET A 192 4.60 -2.04 -7.20
CA MET A 192 6.00 -2.47 -7.34
C MET A 192 6.92 -1.25 -7.40
N LYS A 193 6.65 -0.32 -8.32
CA LYS A 193 7.44 0.92 -8.45
C LYS A 193 7.45 1.74 -7.16
N TYR A 194 6.31 1.82 -6.44
CA TYR A 194 6.27 2.50 -5.14
C TYR A 194 7.22 1.84 -4.12
N VAL A 195 7.13 0.52 -3.95
CA VAL A 195 7.98 -0.21 -3.00
C VAL A 195 9.45 -0.10 -3.37
N GLU A 196 9.82 -0.33 -4.64
CA GLU A 196 11.20 -0.20 -5.12
C GLU A 196 11.76 1.20 -4.83
N THR A 197 10.98 2.24 -5.11
CA THR A 197 11.40 3.63 -4.84
C THR A 197 11.52 3.90 -3.34
N ALA A 198 10.58 3.39 -2.52
CA ALA A 198 10.63 3.55 -1.07
C ALA A 198 11.86 2.86 -0.47
N LEU A 199 12.17 1.65 -0.94
CA LEU A 199 13.34 0.89 -0.50
C LEU A 199 14.64 1.58 -0.90
N ALA A 200 14.71 2.10 -2.12
CA ALA A 200 15.86 2.87 -2.59
C ALA A 200 16.13 4.16 -1.79
N GLU A 201 15.11 4.70 -1.13
CA GLU A 201 15.23 5.87 -0.26
C GLU A 201 15.63 5.50 1.18
N SER A 202 15.32 4.27 1.61
CA SER A 202 15.61 3.78 2.97
C SER A 202 16.89 2.94 3.07
N CYS A 203 17.32 2.34 1.96
CA CYS A 203 18.44 1.42 1.86
C CYS A 203 19.30 1.82 0.65
N ASP A 204 20.60 1.50 0.66
CA ASP A 204 21.39 1.64 -0.56
C ASP A 204 20.81 0.70 -1.64
N ILE A 205 20.55 1.23 -2.83
CA ILE A 205 20.03 0.45 -3.97
C ILE A 205 20.98 -0.69 -4.33
N ALA A 206 22.29 -0.50 -4.14
CA ALA A 206 23.27 -1.55 -4.37
C ALA A 206 22.96 -2.80 -3.53
N HIS A 207 22.34 -2.61 -2.36
CA HIS A 207 21.96 -3.69 -1.45
C HIS A 207 20.56 -4.28 -1.69
N LEU A 208 19.91 -3.94 -2.81
CA LEU A 208 18.59 -4.44 -3.15
C LEU A 208 18.64 -5.43 -4.30
N ASN A 209 18.16 -6.65 -4.03
CA ASN A 209 18.16 -7.73 -5.02
C ASN A 209 16.82 -7.85 -5.75
N CYS A 210 16.90 -8.37 -6.98
CA CYS A 210 15.74 -8.69 -7.79
C CYS A 210 15.04 -9.95 -7.25
N CYS A 211 13.73 -9.86 -7.05
CA CYS A 211 12.91 -11.01 -6.71
C CYS A 211 12.66 -11.85 -7.97
N PRO A 212 13.04 -13.15 -8.01
CA PRO A 212 12.84 -13.98 -9.21
C PRO A 212 11.36 -14.29 -9.49
N LEU A 213 10.47 -14.08 -8.52
CA LEU A 213 9.04 -14.38 -8.66
C LEU A 213 8.25 -13.22 -9.28
N CYS A 214 8.56 -11.97 -8.88
CA CYS A 214 7.83 -10.80 -9.36
C CYS A 214 8.66 -9.82 -10.19
N GLY A 215 9.98 -10.03 -10.28
CA GLY A 215 10.91 -9.17 -11.02
C GLY A 215 11.26 -7.85 -10.33
N ALA A 216 10.75 -7.61 -9.12
CA ALA A 216 10.95 -6.34 -8.42
C ALA A 216 12.31 -6.27 -7.71
N VAL A 217 12.99 -5.12 -7.77
CA VAL A 217 14.22 -4.82 -7.02
C VAL A 217 13.86 -4.48 -5.57
N SER A 218 13.62 -5.51 -4.76
CA SER A 218 12.92 -5.34 -3.48
C SER A 218 13.17 -6.44 -2.45
N VAL A 219 14.15 -7.31 -2.67
CA VAL A 219 14.45 -8.36 -1.69
C VAL A 219 15.31 -7.78 -0.56
N LEU A 220 14.81 -7.89 0.67
CA LEU A 220 15.51 -7.57 1.90
C LEU A 220 15.42 -8.75 2.87
N ASN A 221 16.53 -9.11 3.51
CA ASN A 221 16.58 -10.20 4.50
C ASN A 221 15.94 -11.52 4.00
N GLY A 222 16.19 -11.89 2.73
CA GLY A 222 15.65 -13.13 2.13
C GLY A 222 14.14 -13.09 1.83
N ARG A 223 13.50 -11.93 1.89
CA ARG A 223 12.07 -11.76 1.57
C ARG A 223 11.86 -10.63 0.58
N CYS A 224 11.01 -10.84 -0.42
CA CYS A 224 10.60 -9.76 -1.32
C CYS A 224 9.57 -8.84 -0.64
N GLU A 225 9.84 -7.55 -0.59
CA GLU A 225 8.95 -6.55 0.02
C GLU A 225 7.75 -6.16 -0.87
N VAL A 226 7.74 -6.60 -2.13
CA VAL A 226 6.62 -6.39 -3.07
C VAL A 226 5.64 -7.56 -3.03
N CYS A 227 6.13 -8.79 -3.19
CA CYS A 227 5.29 -9.99 -3.23
C CYS A 227 5.30 -10.77 -1.92
N PHE A 228 5.90 -10.26 -0.85
CA PHE A 228 6.02 -10.85 0.49
C PHE A 228 6.46 -12.32 0.58
N GLN A 229 6.91 -12.92 -0.53
CA GLN A 229 7.42 -14.28 -0.60
C GLN A 229 8.85 -14.33 -0.06
N SER A 230 9.14 -15.37 0.72
CA SER A 230 10.52 -15.75 1.01
C SER A 230 11.18 -16.25 -0.27
N VAL A 231 12.43 -15.87 -0.48
CA VAL A 231 13.21 -16.26 -1.65
C VAL A 231 14.45 -17.00 -1.20
N SER A 232 14.61 -18.23 -1.67
CA SER A 232 15.82 -19.03 -1.46
C SER A 232 16.89 -18.74 -2.53
N ILE A 233 16.51 -18.01 -3.59
CA ILE A 233 17.40 -17.55 -4.65
C ILE A 233 17.10 -16.07 -4.93
N ILE A 234 18.14 -15.26 -4.99
CA ILE A 234 18.08 -13.86 -5.39
C ILE A 234 18.79 -13.64 -6.73
N GLU A 235 18.30 -12.69 -7.51
CA GLU A 235 18.95 -12.26 -8.75
C GLU A 235 19.65 -10.92 -8.52
N CYS A 236 20.94 -10.85 -8.86
CA CYS A 236 21.76 -9.66 -8.77
C CYS A 236 21.21 -8.57 -9.70
N ASN A 237 20.91 -7.40 -9.15
CA ASN A 237 20.39 -6.26 -9.91
C ASN A 237 21.39 -5.71 -10.97
N HIS A 238 22.69 -6.00 -10.83
CA HIS A 238 23.74 -5.51 -11.71
C HIS A 238 24.04 -6.43 -12.90
N CYS A 239 24.03 -7.75 -12.70
CA CYS A 239 24.46 -8.71 -13.72
C CYS A 239 23.45 -9.80 -14.06
N GLY A 240 22.33 -9.91 -13.32
CA GLY A 240 21.36 -11.01 -13.46
C GLY A 240 21.88 -12.36 -12.95
N GLY A 241 23.04 -12.38 -12.28
CA GLY A 241 23.59 -13.57 -11.64
C GLY A 241 22.73 -14.01 -10.45
N HIS A 242 22.60 -15.32 -10.23
CA HIS A 242 21.78 -15.86 -9.14
C HIS A 242 22.63 -16.25 -7.93
N CYS A 243 22.13 -16.02 -6.72
CA CYS A 243 22.74 -16.47 -5.48
C CYS A 243 21.72 -17.16 -4.58
N ILE A 244 22.17 -18.18 -3.84
CA ILE A 244 21.33 -18.92 -2.89
C ILE A 244 21.32 -18.16 -1.56
N VAL A 245 20.14 -17.83 -1.08
CA VAL A 245 19.92 -17.34 0.28
C VAL A 245 19.63 -18.56 1.17
N PRO A 246 20.46 -18.86 2.17
CA PRO A 246 20.20 -19.88 3.18
C PRO A 246 18.84 -19.65 3.87
N ASP A 247 18.11 -20.74 4.08
CA ASP A 247 16.75 -20.72 4.67
C ASP A 247 16.72 -20.35 6.17
N ASP A 248 17.86 -20.19 6.85
CA ASP A 248 17.91 -19.89 8.28
C ASP A 248 17.92 -18.36 8.55
N PRO A 249 16.87 -17.79 9.16
CA PRO A 249 16.78 -16.37 9.46
C PRO A 249 17.85 -15.87 10.44
N ASN A 250 18.48 -16.75 11.23
CA ASN A 250 19.62 -16.38 12.07
C ASN A 250 20.93 -16.28 11.28
N LEU A 251 21.03 -16.98 10.15
CA LEU A 251 22.12 -16.84 9.19
C LEU A 251 21.87 -15.68 8.20
N ALA A 252 20.62 -15.30 7.96
CA ALA A 252 20.26 -14.16 7.11
C ALA A 252 20.80 -12.82 7.63
N HIS A 253 20.88 -12.63 8.96
CA HIS A 253 21.55 -11.48 9.57
C HIS A 253 23.09 -11.52 9.52
N HIS A 254 23.66 -12.67 9.15
CA HIS A 254 25.11 -12.91 9.10
C HIS A 254 25.64 -13.16 7.69
N LEU A 255 24.78 -13.14 6.67
CA LEU A 255 25.23 -13.12 5.30
C LEU A 255 25.65 -11.71 4.96
N GLU A 256 26.92 -11.44 5.22
CA GLU A 256 27.77 -10.69 4.29
C GLU A 256 27.76 -11.42 2.93
N LEU A 257 26.60 -11.53 2.29
CA LEU A 257 26.53 -11.61 0.85
C LEU A 257 26.83 -10.20 0.34
N ASP A 258 27.93 -9.59 0.76
CA ASP A 258 28.24 -8.21 0.35
C ASP A 258 28.70 -8.20 -1.11
N ILE A 259 28.87 -9.36 -1.76
CA ILE A 259 29.47 -9.45 -3.08
C ILE A 259 28.82 -10.58 -3.91
N CYS A 260 28.33 -10.21 -5.09
CA CYS A 260 27.87 -11.09 -6.13
C CYS A 260 29.01 -11.97 -6.66
N PRO A 261 28.89 -13.33 -6.60
CA PRO A 261 29.94 -14.21 -7.09
C PRO A 261 30.13 -14.13 -8.61
N SER A 262 29.14 -13.60 -9.34
CA SER A 262 29.18 -13.48 -10.79
C SER A 262 29.85 -12.20 -11.29
N CYS A 263 29.65 -11.07 -10.61
CA CYS A 263 30.16 -9.76 -11.07
C CYS A 263 31.03 -9.00 -10.08
N GLY A 264 31.15 -9.48 -8.83
CA GLY A 264 31.86 -8.77 -7.77
C GLY A 264 31.16 -7.49 -7.30
N GLY A 265 29.95 -7.19 -7.78
CA GLY A 265 29.13 -6.06 -7.31
C GLY A 265 28.44 -6.41 -6.00
N GLU A 266 28.14 -5.42 -5.18
CA GLU A 266 27.57 -5.67 -3.85
C GLU A 266 26.10 -6.16 -3.93
N PHE A 267 25.66 -7.01 -2.99
CA PHE A 267 24.25 -7.43 -2.87
C PHE A 267 23.51 -6.69 -1.77
#